data_AF-A0A127ZJJ9-F1
#
_entry.id   AF-A0A127ZJJ9-F1
#
_cell.length_a   1.000
_cell.length_b   1.000
_cell.length_c   1.000
_cell.angle_alpha   90.00
_cell.angle_beta   90.00
_cell.angle_gamma   90.00
#
_symmetry.space_group_name_H-M   'P 1'
#
loop_
_entity.id
_entity.type
_entity.pdbx_description
1 polymer ?
#
loop_
_entity_poly.entity_id
_entity_poly.type
_entity_poly.pdbx_seq_one_letter_code
_entity_poly.pdbx_strand_id
1 'polypeptide(L)'
;MAGPNLELFKFGVYLFFPLAVMVHFGDVSWYDEHVRPIRDQFWPKEESLYRPPRTSEDLQSALDDMKAKRLAKREARLKEQGEELSSTPAASVTAASAPATRAAAGEQQQSKIASMIEDKRSQRLV
;
A
#
# COMPACT_ATOMS: atom_id res chain seq x y z
N MET A 1 -24.86 -9.82 -56.73
CA MET A 1 -25.48 -8.97 -55.70
C MET A 1 -26.55 -9.79 -55.01
N ALA A 2 -26.24 -10.35 -53.84
CA ALA A 2 -27.22 -11.12 -53.08
C ALA A 2 -28.34 -10.16 -52.65
N GLY A 3 -29.55 -10.40 -53.13
CA GLY A 3 -30.69 -9.48 -52.99
C GLY A 3 -31.19 -9.30 -51.55
N PRO A 4 -32.40 -8.74 -51.37
CA PRO A 4 -32.96 -8.32 -50.08
C PRO A 4 -32.89 -9.37 -48.96
N ASN A 5 -32.93 -10.66 -49.30
CA ASN A 5 -32.83 -11.77 -48.34
C ASN A 5 -31.52 -11.76 -47.53
N LEU A 6 -30.41 -11.29 -48.11
CA LEU A 6 -29.14 -11.21 -47.39
C LEU A 6 -29.14 -10.08 -46.36
N GLU A 7 -29.88 -9.01 -46.63
CA GLU A 7 -30.04 -7.91 -45.68
C GLU A 7 -30.84 -8.38 -44.46
N LEU A 8 -31.97 -9.07 -44.67
CA LEU A 8 -32.78 -9.63 -43.58
C LEU A 8 -31.99 -10.61 -42.70
N PHE A 9 -31.14 -11.45 -43.30
CA PHE A 9 -30.27 -12.35 -42.53
C PHE A 9 -29.29 -11.57 -41.65
N LYS A 10 -28.62 -10.56 -42.20
CA LYS A 10 -27.70 -9.70 -41.45
C LYS A 10 -28.41 -8.98 -40.31
N PHE A 11 -29.59 -8.42 -40.58
CA PHE A 11 -30.41 -7.77 -39.56
C PHE A 11 -30.80 -8.75 -38.44
N GLY A 12 -31.20 -9.97 -38.79
CA GLY A 12 -31.47 -11.02 -37.82
C GLY A 12 -30.24 -11.33 -36.96
N VAL A 13 -29.08 -11.55 -37.56
CA VAL A 13 -27.83 -11.79 -36.82
C VAL A 13 -27.49 -10.61 -35.91
N TYR A 14 -27.54 -9.37 -36.41
CA TYR A 14 -27.22 -8.20 -35.61
C TYR A 14 -28.19 -7.94 -34.45
N LEU A 15 -29.44 -8.39 -34.57
CA LEU A 15 -30.42 -8.26 -33.49
C LEU A 15 -30.30 -9.43 -32.49
N PHE A 16 -30.31 -10.67 -32.97
CA PHE A 16 -30.35 -11.85 -32.12
C PHE A 16 -28.99 -12.17 -31.48
N PHE A 17 -27.87 -11.86 -32.12
CA PHE A 17 -26.56 -12.15 -31.54
C PHE A 17 -26.31 -11.37 -30.24
N PRO A 18 -26.44 -10.03 -30.20
CA PRO A 18 -26.31 -9.29 -28.94
C PRO A 18 -27.36 -9.69 -27.90
N LEU A 19 -28.58 -9.99 -28.35
CA LEU A 19 -29.66 -10.38 -27.45
C LEU A 19 -29.39 -11.73 -26.79
N ALA A 20 -28.90 -12.71 -27.56
CA ALA A 20 -28.53 -14.03 -27.06
C ALA A 20 -27.34 -13.96 -26.10
N VAL A 21 -26.32 -13.16 -26.44
CA VAL A 21 -25.18 -12.88 -25.54
C VAL A 21 -25.68 -12.28 -24.24
N MET A 22 -26.57 -11.28 -24.30
CA MET A 22 -27.13 -10.64 -23.10
C MET A 22 -27.94 -11.61 -22.24
N VAL A 23 -28.73 -12.50 -22.84
CA VAL A 23 -29.50 -13.50 -22.08
C VAL A 23 -28.59 -14.57 -21.46
N HIS A 24 -27.56 -15.00 -22.18
CA HIS A 24 -26.64 -16.03 -21.69
C HIS A 24 -25.75 -15.52 -20.54
N PHE A 25 -25.11 -14.35 -20.72
CA PHE A 25 -24.22 -13.78 -19.72
C PHE A 25 -24.95 -12.93 -18.66
N GLY A 26 -26.20 -12.54 -18.93
CA GLY A 26 -27.06 -11.82 -17.99
C GLY A 26 -27.84 -12.71 -17.04
N ASP A 27 -27.74 -14.03 -17.17
CA ASP A 27 -28.31 -14.95 -16.20
C ASP A 27 -27.63 -14.78 -14.83
N VAL A 28 -28.44 -14.70 -13.78
CA VAL A 28 -27.97 -14.57 -12.39
C VAL A 28 -27.14 -15.79 -12.01
N SER A 29 -27.52 -16.97 -12.50
CA SER A 29 -26.80 -18.23 -12.25
C SER A 29 -25.38 -18.18 -12.83
N TRP A 30 -25.23 -17.70 -14.07
CA TRP A 30 -23.92 -17.57 -14.72
C TRP A 30 -23.00 -16.62 -13.95
N TYR A 31 -23.52 -15.47 -13.52
CA TYR A 31 -22.77 -14.50 -12.72
C TYR A 31 -22.32 -15.08 -11.37
N ASP A 32 -23.21 -15.80 -10.70
CA ASP A 32 -22.94 -16.40 -9.39
C ASP A 32 -21.86 -17.49 -9.46
N GLU A 33 -21.85 -18.29 -10.54
CA GLU A 33 -20.86 -19.36 -10.74
C GLU A 33 -19.49 -18.85 -11.22
N HIS A 34 -19.46 -17.84 -12.10
CA HIS A 34 -18.23 -17.44 -12.78
C HIS A 34 -17.61 -16.17 -12.21
N VAL A 35 -18.41 -15.19 -11.78
CA VAL A 35 -17.92 -13.87 -11.38
C VAL A 35 -17.72 -13.77 -9.86
N ARG A 36 -18.63 -14.32 -9.06
CA ARG A 36 -18.50 -14.25 -7.59
C ARG A 36 -17.25 -14.92 -7.04
N PRO A 37 -16.85 -16.13 -7.47
CA PRO A 37 -15.67 -16.78 -6.90
C PRO A 37 -14.37 -16.01 -7.20
N ILE A 38 -14.32 -15.33 -8.35
CA ILE A 38 -13.17 -14.50 -8.75
C ILE A 38 -13.05 -13.26 -7.87
N ARG A 39 -14.18 -12.72 -7.38
CA ARG A 39 -14.19 -11.54 -6.48
C ARG A 39 -13.33 -11.77 -5.24
N ASP A 40 -13.39 -12.96 -4.66
CA ASP A 40 -12.67 -13.29 -3.42
C ASP A 40 -11.15 -13.41 -3.62
N GLN A 41 -10.70 -13.63 -4.87
CA GLN A 41 -9.29 -13.63 -5.23
C GLN A 41 -8.75 -12.21 -5.48
N PHE A 42 -9.58 -11.32 -6.03
CA PHE A 42 -9.19 -9.95 -6.35
C PHE A 42 -9.34 -9.00 -5.16
N TRP A 43 -10.35 -9.20 -4.31
CA TRP A 43 -10.62 -8.33 -3.18
C TRP A 43 -10.03 -8.90 -1.90
N PRO A 44 -9.27 -8.11 -1.11
CA PRO A 44 -8.85 -8.54 0.22
C PRO A 44 -10.08 -8.93 1.03
N LYS A 45 -10.03 -10.10 1.67
CA LYS A 45 -11.11 -10.57 2.56
C LYS A 45 -11.40 -9.49 3.60
N GLU A 46 -12.66 -9.22 3.88
CA GLU A 46 -13.06 -8.18 4.84
C GLU A 46 -12.45 -8.38 6.24
N GLU A 47 -12.15 -9.62 6.61
CA GLU A 47 -11.47 -9.99 7.86
C GLU A 47 -10.02 -9.50 7.92
N SER A 48 -9.34 -9.42 6.78
CA SER A 48 -7.98 -8.88 6.69
C SER A 48 -7.94 -7.36 6.73
N LEU A 49 -9.09 -6.72 6.54
CA LEU A 49 -9.19 -5.27 6.46
C LEU A 49 -9.24 -4.68 7.87
N TYR A 50 -8.41 -3.67 8.11
CA TYR A 50 -8.47 -2.91 9.36
C TYR A 50 -9.84 -2.24 9.49
N ARG A 51 -10.63 -2.66 10.48
CA ARG A 51 -11.91 -2.05 10.82
C ARG A 51 -11.66 -0.95 11.87
N PRO A 52 -11.96 0.32 11.56
CA PRO A 52 -11.87 1.39 12.54
C PRO A 52 -12.81 1.10 13.72
N PRO A 53 -12.37 1.34 14.97
CA PRO A 53 -13.21 1.17 16.15
C PRO A 53 -14.42 2.10 16.05
N ARG A 54 -15.63 1.54 16.23
CA ARG A 54 -16.90 2.28 16.11
C ARG A 54 -17.58 2.51 17.44
N THR A 55 -17.33 1.65 18.43
CA THR A 55 -17.86 1.78 19.78
C THR A 55 -16.81 2.34 20.74
N SER A 56 -17.25 2.85 21.88
CA SER A 56 -16.33 3.33 22.93
C SER A 56 -15.46 2.22 23.52
N GLU A 57 -15.99 1.00 23.59
CA GLU A 57 -15.26 -0.18 24.08
C GLU A 57 -14.15 -0.57 23.09
N ASP A 58 -14.46 -0.61 21.79
CA ASP A 58 -13.44 -0.85 20.73
C ASP A 58 -12.34 0.22 20.73
N LEU A 59 -12.69 1.46 21.10
CA LEU A 59 -11.74 2.55 21.15
C LEU A 59 -10.72 2.37 22.28
N GLN A 60 -11.19 1.88 23.44
CA GLN A 60 -10.32 1.60 24.58
C GLN A 60 -9.38 0.43 24.30
N SER A 61 -9.89 -0.67 23.73
CA SER A 61 -9.06 -1.83 23.36
C SER A 61 -8.00 -1.46 22.32
N ALA A 62 -8.37 -0.69 21.29
CA ALA A 62 -7.42 -0.20 20.30
C ALA A 62 -6.34 0.72 20.90
N LEU A 63 -6.70 1.57 21.88
CA LEU A 63 -5.74 2.43 22.58
C LEU A 63 -4.75 1.61 23.42
N ASP A 64 -5.22 0.57 24.10
CA ASP A 64 -4.37 -0.29 24.91
C ASP A 64 -3.41 -1.11 24.05
N ASP A 65 -3.88 -1.63 22.90
CA ASP A 65 -3.03 -2.25 21.88
C ASP A 65 -1.95 -1.27 21.36
N MET A 66 -2.32 -0.01 21.13
CA MET A 66 -1.36 1.01 20.71
C MET A 66 -0.32 1.33 21.79
N LYS A 67 -0.71 1.37 23.07
CA LYS A 67 0.23 1.54 24.18
C LYS A 67 1.19 0.35 24.28
N ALA A 68 0.68 -0.87 24.19
CA ALA A 68 1.48 -2.09 24.22
C ALA A 68 2.51 -2.12 23.07
N LYS A 69 2.08 -1.79 21.84
CA LYS A 69 2.98 -1.68 20.67
C LYS A 69 4.08 -0.62 20.88
N ARG A 70 3.76 0.51 21.51
CA ARG A 70 4.75 1.57 21.82
C ARG A 70 5.77 1.09 22.86
N LEU A 71 5.35 0.41 23.91
CA LEU A 71 6.23 -0.14 24.93
C LEU A 71 7.17 -1.20 24.35
N ALA A 72 6.62 -2.17 23.60
CA ALA A 72 7.42 -3.21 22.94
C ALA A 72 8.49 -2.62 22.00
N LYS A 73 8.13 -1.59 21.23
CA LYS A 73 9.09 -0.90 20.35
C LYS A 73 10.18 -0.15 21.13
N ARG A 74 9.83 0.43 22.29
CA ARG A 74 10.79 1.09 23.17
C ARG A 74 11.77 0.10 23.77
N GLU A 75 11.28 -1.06 24.22
CA GLU A 75 12.10 -2.14 24.76
C GLU A 75 13.04 -2.72 23.70
N ALA A 76 12.56 -2.97 22.48
CA ALA A 76 13.40 -3.43 21.37
C ALA A 76 14.56 -2.45 21.11
N ARG A 77 14.27 -1.14 21.05
CA ARG A 77 15.31 -0.10 20.87
C ARG A 77 16.32 -0.04 22.01
N LEU A 78 15.89 -0.29 23.24
CA LEU A 78 16.78 -0.32 24.41
C LEU A 78 17.68 -1.57 24.38
N LYS A 79 17.16 -2.72 23.93
CA LYS A 79 17.94 -3.94 23.75
C LYS A 79 19.00 -3.78 22.67
N GLU A 80 18.62 -3.26 21.50
CA GLU A 80 19.54 -2.96 20.40
C GLU A 80 20.67 -1.99 20.85
N GLN A 81 20.32 -0.93 21.59
CA GLN A 81 21.33 0.00 22.12
C GLN A 81 22.24 -0.62 23.18
N GLY A 82 21.72 -1.51 24.04
CA GLY A 82 22.51 -2.24 25.03
C GLY A 82 23.48 -3.26 24.41
N GLU A 83 23.11 -3.87 23.30
CA GLU A 83 23.97 -4.78 22.53
C GLU A 83 25.07 -4.01 21.76
N GLU A 84 24.78 -2.83 21.21
CA GLU A 84 25.82 -1.98 20.60
C GLU A 84 26.82 -1.40 21.62
N LEU A 85 26.36 -1.07 22.83
CA LEU A 85 27.21 -0.60 23.94
C LEU A 85 28.12 -1.70 24.51
N SER A 86 27.78 -2.98 24.35
CA SER A 86 28.59 -4.11 24.83
C SER A 86 29.52 -4.70 23.75
N SER A 87 29.34 -4.34 22.48
CA SER A 87 30.15 -4.84 21.36
C SER A 87 31.14 -3.83 20.77
N THR A 88 31.22 -2.60 21.30
CA THR A 88 32.21 -1.60 20.87
C THR A 88 33.50 -1.70 21.73
N PRO A 89 34.65 -2.15 21.17
CA PRO A 89 35.92 -2.09 21.88
C PRO A 89 36.42 -0.64 21.95
N ALA A 90 36.96 -0.27 23.11
CA ALA A 90 37.53 1.02 23.39
C ALA A 90 38.70 1.37 22.45
N ALA A 91 38.46 2.23 21.46
CA ALA A 91 39.54 2.94 20.76
C ALA A 91 39.04 4.28 20.19
N SER A 92 39.48 5.36 20.84
CA SER A 92 39.87 6.67 20.31
C SER A 92 39.29 7.85 21.09
N VAL A 93 39.87 8.11 22.26
CA VAL A 93 39.87 9.43 22.89
C VAL A 93 41.17 10.11 22.46
N THR A 94 41.14 10.96 21.43
CA THR A 94 42.17 11.99 21.24
C THR A 94 41.71 13.12 20.32
N ALA A 95 42.16 14.32 20.68
CA ALA A 95 42.21 15.57 19.92
C ALA A 95 41.01 16.53 20.04
N ALA A 96 41.07 17.35 21.11
CA ALA A 96 40.58 18.72 21.09
C ALA A 96 41.52 19.60 20.24
N SER A 97 40.99 20.45 19.35
CA SER A 97 41.40 21.87 19.18
C SER A 97 40.75 22.58 17.97
N ALA A 98 40.33 23.82 18.23
CA ALA A 98 40.12 24.96 17.32
C ALA A 98 38.80 25.12 16.52
N PRO A 99 38.17 26.32 16.56
CA PRO A 99 36.93 26.66 15.87
C PRO A 99 37.18 27.51 14.60
N ALA A 100 36.49 27.20 13.49
CA ALA A 100 36.06 28.14 12.43
C ALA A 100 35.72 27.39 11.13
N THR A 101 34.54 26.77 11.03
CA THR A 101 33.91 26.35 9.74
C THR A 101 32.47 25.85 9.94
N ARG A 102 31.64 26.54 10.74
CA ARG A 102 30.22 26.14 10.93
C ARG A 102 29.24 26.71 9.91
N ALA A 103 29.64 27.67 9.07
CA ALA A 103 28.73 28.32 8.11
C ALA A 103 28.60 27.56 6.79
N ALA A 104 29.70 27.04 6.21
CA ALA A 104 29.69 26.39 4.89
C ALA A 104 29.17 24.94 4.90
N ALA A 105 29.26 24.24 6.05
CA ALA A 105 28.78 22.86 6.17
C ALA A 105 27.25 22.76 6.25
N GLY A 106 26.57 23.81 6.74
CA GLY A 106 25.10 23.85 6.85
C GLY A 106 24.41 23.89 5.49
N GLU A 107 24.95 24.65 4.54
CA GLU A 107 24.38 24.79 3.19
C GLU A 107 24.53 23.51 2.36
N GLN A 108 25.67 22.82 2.48
CA GLN A 108 25.90 21.55 1.79
C GLN A 108 25.07 20.40 2.36
N GLN A 109 24.82 20.39 3.67
CA GLN A 109 23.97 19.39 4.29
C GLN A 109 22.48 19.62 3.93
N GLN A 110 22.04 20.88 3.85
CA GLN A 110 20.67 21.23 3.48
C GLN A 110 20.38 20.89 2.01
N SER A 111 21.31 21.14 1.08
CA SER A 111 21.14 20.78 -0.33
C SER A 111 21.10 19.27 -0.56
N LYS A 112 21.89 18.50 0.20
CA LYS A 112 21.87 17.03 0.17
C LYS A 112 20.57 16.45 0.76
N ILE A 113 20.04 17.07 1.82
CA ILE A 113 18.75 16.67 2.39
C ILE A 113 17.59 17.02 1.43
N ALA A 114 17.62 18.20 0.81
CA ALA A 114 16.60 18.63 -0.14
C ALA A 114 16.54 17.70 -1.38
N SER A 115 17.69 17.30 -1.92
CA SER A 115 17.74 16.35 -3.05
C SER A 115 17.23 14.95 -2.68
N MET A 116 17.53 14.44 -1.48
CA MET A 116 16.97 13.15 -1.03
C MET A 116 15.45 13.18 -0.81
N ILE A 117 14.87 14.34 -0.47
CA ILE A 117 13.43 14.50 -0.30
C ILE A 117 12.72 14.50 -1.66
N GLU A 118 13.27 15.20 -2.65
CA GLU A 118 12.67 15.26 -4.00
C GLU A 118 12.69 13.90 -4.70
N ASP A 119 13.80 13.15 -4.58
CA ASP A 119 13.93 11.81 -5.16
C ASP A 119 12.92 10.82 -4.54
N LYS A 120 12.74 10.87 -3.21
CA LYS A 120 11.70 10.07 -2.53
C LYS A 120 10.27 10.45 -2.91
N ARG A 121 10.03 11.72 -3.22
CA ARG A 121 8.72 12.19 -3.68
C ARG A 121 8.42 11.69 -5.09
N SER A 122 9.41 11.68 -5.97
CA SER A 122 9.30 11.17 -7.34
C SER A 122 9.02 9.67 -7.39
N GLN A 123 9.71 8.88 -6.55
CA GLN A 123 9.47 7.42 -6.46
C GLN A 123 8.09 7.03 -5.92
N ARG A 124 7.37 7.95 -5.26
CA ARG A 124 6.06 7.67 -4.66
C ARG A 124 4.88 8.02 -5.59
N LEU A 125 5.16 8.59 -6.75
CA LEU A 125 4.19 9.03 -7.76
C LEU A 125 4.12 8.10 -8.98
N VAL A 126 4.78 6.93 -8.91
CA VAL A 126 4.62 5.79 -9.83
C VAL A 126 3.88 4.69 -9.08
#